data_AF-A0A930XYY7-F1
#
_entry.id   AF-A0A930XYY7-F1
#
_cell.length_a   1.000
_cell.length_b   1.000
_cell.length_c   1.000
_cell.angle_alpha   90.00
_cell.angle_beta   90.00
_cell.angle_gamma   90.00
#
_symmetry.space_group_name_H-M   'P 1'
#
loop_
_entity.id
_entity.type
_entity.pdbx_description
1 polymer ?
#
loop_
_entity_poly.entity_id
_entity_poly.type
_entity_poly.pdbx_seq_one_letter_code
_entity_poly.pdbx_strand_id
1 'polypeptide(L)'
;MLSIKELVSEDQDTKVIEKVLPKVQDYCTSNEEIQYIAVQKKTLGVNFSPDCIALTNKRIILIRPKTFGLTLDFKDYSWINVADVHMKEGVFAATVTIKTTTGKTDSMEDIPKAQARRLYRFAQEMEENKREERRHRDLEDKRAIAGGGITINTPSSQPQTAIAEDPMEKLTKLKVMLDNGILTQEEFDTAKKDILSKM
;
A
#
# COMPACT_ATOMS: atom_id res chain seq x y z
N MET A 1 15.94 -6.16 9.14
CA MET A 1 15.85 -7.64 9.01
C MET A 1 14.92 -8.11 10.11
N LEU A 2 13.68 -8.49 9.78
CA LEU A 2 12.70 -8.96 10.77
C LEU A 2 13.21 -10.24 11.45
N SER A 3 13.06 -10.32 12.77
CA SER A 3 13.42 -11.54 13.50
C SER A 3 12.37 -12.61 13.23
N ILE A 4 12.80 -13.88 13.14
CA ILE A 4 11.88 -15.04 13.12
C ILE A 4 10.89 -14.96 14.29
N LYS A 5 11.30 -14.40 15.44
CA LYS A 5 10.43 -14.19 16.61
C LYS A 5 9.27 -13.22 16.37
N GLU A 6 9.41 -12.26 15.45
CA GLU A 6 8.36 -11.28 15.14
C GLU A 6 7.33 -11.88 14.16
N LEU A 7 7.79 -12.77 13.27
CA LEU A 7 6.94 -13.50 12.34
C LEU A 7 6.20 -14.65 13.04
N VAL A 8 6.82 -15.31 14.03
CA VAL A 8 6.23 -16.40 14.82
C VAL A 8 5.42 -15.85 15.99
N SER A 9 4.10 -15.92 15.89
CA SER A 9 3.19 -15.70 17.03
C SER A 9 3.01 -16.95 17.90
N GLU A 10 2.49 -16.82 19.13
CA GLU A 10 2.21 -17.93 20.09
C GLU A 10 1.49 -19.15 19.48
N ASP A 11 0.77 -18.99 18.37
CA ASP A 11 0.00 -20.04 17.68
C ASP A 11 0.62 -20.56 16.36
N GLN A 12 1.87 -20.20 16.05
CA GLN A 12 2.60 -20.68 14.87
C GLN A 12 3.68 -21.70 15.25
N ASP A 13 3.74 -22.81 14.52
CA ASP A 13 4.84 -23.77 14.65
C ASP A 13 6.11 -23.17 14.03
N THR A 14 7.10 -22.86 14.88
CA THR A 14 8.39 -22.30 14.49
C THR A 14 9.06 -23.11 13.38
N LYS A 15 8.98 -24.46 13.43
CA LYS A 15 9.62 -25.33 12.43
C LYS A 15 8.98 -25.17 11.05
N VAL A 16 7.68 -24.89 11.01
CA VAL A 16 6.96 -24.64 9.76
C VAL A 16 7.38 -23.30 9.17
N ILE A 17 7.44 -22.25 9.99
CA ILE A 17 7.85 -20.92 9.55
C ILE A 17 9.30 -20.91 9.06
N GLU A 18 10.23 -21.58 9.75
CA GLU A 18 11.62 -21.74 9.33
C GLU A 18 11.75 -22.39 7.94
N LYS A 19 10.81 -23.27 7.58
CA LYS A 19 10.78 -23.95 6.27
C LYS A 19 10.14 -23.12 5.16
N VAL A 20 9.17 -22.28 5.50
CA VAL A 20 8.38 -21.47 4.56
C VAL A 20 9.06 -20.14 4.27
N LEU A 21 9.63 -19.49 5.29
CA LEU A 21 10.21 -18.16 5.19
C LEU A 21 11.26 -18.05 4.06
N PRO A 22 12.26 -18.95 3.94
CA PRO A 22 13.25 -18.86 2.87
C PRO A 22 12.61 -18.94 1.48
N LYS A 23 11.61 -19.82 1.31
CA LYS A 23 10.89 -19.97 0.04
C LYS A 23 10.15 -18.70 -0.35
N VAL A 24 9.50 -18.03 0.60
CA VAL A 24 8.84 -16.74 0.33
C VAL A 24 9.89 -15.68 -0.02
N GLN A 25 11.03 -15.70 0.66
CA GLN A 25 12.14 -14.78 0.42
C GLN A 25 12.72 -14.90 -0.98
N ASP A 26 12.82 -16.12 -1.53
CA ASP A 26 13.27 -16.37 -2.91
C ASP A 26 12.36 -15.70 -3.96
N TYR A 27 11.10 -15.42 -3.62
CA TYR A 27 10.16 -14.70 -4.49
C TYR A 27 10.16 -13.19 -4.26
N CYS A 28 10.83 -12.69 -3.22
CA CYS A 28 10.85 -11.26 -2.89
C CYS A 28 11.91 -10.52 -3.72
N THR A 29 11.58 -9.30 -4.14
CA THR A 29 12.57 -8.39 -4.76
C THR A 29 13.53 -7.82 -3.72
N SER A 30 14.67 -7.26 -4.15
CA SER A 30 15.73 -6.79 -3.24
C SER A 30 15.28 -5.74 -2.20
N ASN A 31 14.24 -4.95 -2.51
CA ASN A 31 13.66 -3.94 -1.60
C ASN A 31 12.26 -4.34 -1.11
N GLU A 32 11.97 -5.64 -1.06
CA GLU A 32 10.70 -6.18 -0.59
C GLU A 32 10.91 -6.89 0.75
N GLU A 33 10.14 -6.47 1.74
CA GLU A 33 10.21 -6.99 3.10
C GLU A 33 8.95 -7.78 3.41
N ILE A 34 9.14 -9.02 3.86
CA ILE A 34 8.06 -9.88 4.35
C ILE A 34 7.68 -9.39 5.74
N GLN A 35 6.47 -8.89 5.91
CA GLN A 35 6.01 -8.32 7.18
C GLN A 35 5.19 -9.33 7.99
N TYR A 36 4.51 -10.26 7.33
CA TYR A 36 3.79 -11.34 8.01
C TYR A 36 3.65 -12.59 7.14
N ILE A 37 3.59 -13.77 7.76
CA ILE A 37 3.26 -15.04 7.08
C ILE A 37 2.19 -15.74 7.90
N ALA A 38 1.12 -16.20 7.27
CA ALA A 38 0.19 -17.18 7.85
C ALA A 38 0.25 -18.50 7.09
N VAL A 39 0.13 -19.60 7.81
CA VAL A 39 0.23 -20.97 7.28
C VAL A 39 -1.04 -21.75 7.62
N GLN A 40 -1.50 -22.60 6.70
CA GLN A 40 -2.62 -23.49 6.98
C GLN A 40 -2.28 -24.52 8.06
N LYS A 41 -3.27 -24.85 8.90
CA LYS A 41 -3.15 -25.93 9.89
C LYS A 41 -3.60 -27.24 9.26
N LYS A 42 -2.79 -27.83 8.38
CA LYS A 42 -3.03 -29.19 7.89
C LYS A 42 -2.28 -30.21 8.76
N THR A 43 -3.05 -31.13 9.34
CA THR A 43 -2.58 -32.31 10.08
C THR A 43 -2.24 -33.43 9.12
N LEU A 44 -1.08 -33.42 8.47
CA LEU A 44 -0.68 -34.58 7.65
C LEU A 44 0.79 -34.89 7.92
N GLY A 45 1.01 -36.05 8.55
CA GLY A 45 2.30 -36.60 8.99
C GLY A 45 3.26 -36.97 7.87
N VAL A 46 3.43 -36.10 6.87
CA VAL A 46 4.41 -36.23 5.79
C VAL A 46 4.98 -34.85 5.48
N ASN A 47 6.28 -34.82 5.20
CA ASN A 47 7.23 -33.69 5.21
C ASN A 47 6.98 -32.53 4.21
N PHE A 48 5.74 -32.26 3.82
CA PHE A 48 5.37 -31.26 2.80
C PHE A 48 5.27 -29.84 3.37
N SER A 49 5.64 -28.84 2.57
CA SER A 49 5.38 -27.43 2.91
C SER A 49 3.88 -27.16 2.90
N PRO A 50 3.32 -26.43 3.88
CA PRO A 50 1.91 -26.09 3.89
C PRO A 50 1.60 -24.99 2.87
N ASP A 51 0.32 -24.85 2.55
CA ASP A 51 -0.19 -23.66 1.89
C ASP A 51 0.04 -22.44 2.81
N CYS A 52 0.53 -21.34 2.26
CA CYS A 52 0.79 -20.13 3.02
C CYS A 52 0.39 -18.86 2.26
N ILE A 53 0.14 -17.82 3.04
CA ILE A 53 -0.13 -16.47 2.59
C ILE A 53 0.87 -15.55 3.30
N ALA A 54 1.68 -14.85 2.50
CA ALA A 54 2.67 -13.90 2.99
C ALA A 54 2.29 -12.48 2.59
N LEU A 55 2.41 -11.56 3.53
CA LEU A 55 2.17 -10.15 3.33
C LEU A 55 3.51 -9.43 3.30
N THR A 56 3.79 -8.70 2.22
CA THR A 56 4.99 -7.87 2.08
C THR A 56 4.60 -6.39 2.06
N ASN A 57 5.59 -5.50 2.13
CA ASN A 57 5.37 -4.07 1.89
C ASN A 57 4.88 -3.73 0.46
N LYS A 58 4.91 -4.68 -0.49
CA LYS A 58 4.54 -4.47 -1.90
C LYS A 58 3.31 -5.24 -2.36
N ARG A 59 3.07 -6.44 -1.84
CA ARG A 59 2.03 -7.35 -2.33
C ARG A 59 1.66 -8.42 -1.32
N ILE A 60 0.54 -9.07 -1.61
CA ILE A 60 0.14 -10.33 -0.98
C ILE A 60 0.64 -11.48 -1.85
N ILE A 61 1.27 -12.49 -1.26
CA ILE A 61 1.79 -13.67 -1.94
C ILE A 61 1.05 -14.90 -1.43
N LEU A 62 0.53 -15.74 -2.33
CA LEU A 62 -0.09 -17.02 -2.01
C LEU A 62 0.74 -18.13 -2.62
N ILE A 63 1.13 -19.09 -1.79
CA ILE A 63 1.88 -20.27 -2.19
C ILE A 63 1.06 -21.49 -1.84
N ARG A 64 0.70 -22.27 -2.85
CA ARG A 64 -0.07 -23.51 -2.70
C ARG A 64 0.66 -24.68 -3.35
N PRO A 65 1.36 -25.51 -2.57
CA PRO A 65 1.94 -26.75 -3.08
C PRO A 65 0.84 -27.67 -3.64
N LYS A 66 0.99 -28.10 -4.89
CA LYS A 66 0.11 -29.03 -5.59
C LYS A 66 0.83 -30.37 -5.80
N THR A 67 0.06 -31.42 -6.08
CA THR A 67 0.57 -32.77 -6.41
C THR A 67 1.68 -33.23 -5.45
N PHE A 68 1.38 -33.31 -4.14
CA PHE A 68 2.36 -33.68 -3.10
C PHE A 68 3.66 -32.84 -3.13
N GLY A 69 3.56 -31.55 -3.42
CA GLY A 69 4.71 -30.65 -3.45
C GLY A 69 5.63 -30.79 -4.68
N LEU A 70 5.23 -31.57 -5.68
CA LEU A 70 5.93 -31.63 -6.97
C LEU A 70 5.70 -30.40 -7.84
N THR A 71 4.55 -29.76 -7.68
CA THR A 71 4.20 -28.53 -8.38
C THR A 71 3.83 -27.44 -7.37
N LEU A 72 4.05 -26.19 -7.75
CA LEU A 72 3.76 -25.03 -6.91
C LEU A 72 2.83 -24.10 -7.67
N ASP A 73 1.70 -23.75 -7.07
CA ASP A 73 0.88 -22.65 -7.55
C ASP A 73 1.24 -21.39 -6.76
N PHE A 74 1.90 -20.48 -7.45
CA PHE A 74 2.32 -19.18 -6.94
C PHE A 74 1.44 -18.09 -7.56
N LYS A 75 0.85 -17.25 -6.71
CA LYS A 75 0.10 -16.08 -7.13
C LYS A 75 0.45 -14.90 -6.24
N ASP A 76 0.50 -13.72 -6.83
CA ASP A 76 0.72 -12.50 -6.08
C ASP A 76 -0.25 -11.37 -6.49
N TYR A 77 -0.55 -10.51 -5.52
CA TYR A 77 -1.49 -9.41 -5.65
C TYR A 77 -0.83 -8.15 -5.11
N SER A 78 -0.37 -7.28 -6.01
CA SER A 78 0.12 -5.95 -5.63
C SER A 78 -0.95 -5.20 -4.85
N TRP A 79 -0.56 -4.52 -3.76
CA TRP A 79 -1.50 -3.76 -2.94
C TRP A 79 -2.28 -2.71 -3.73
N ILE A 80 -1.73 -2.20 -4.83
CA ILE A 80 -2.45 -1.28 -5.72
C ILE A 80 -3.64 -1.95 -6.43
N ASN A 81 -3.54 -3.25 -6.68
CA ASN A 81 -4.56 -4.04 -7.37
C ASN A 81 -5.49 -4.80 -6.41
N VAL A 82 -5.27 -4.67 -5.10
CA VAL A 82 -6.17 -5.19 -4.07
C VAL A 82 -7.25 -4.14 -3.82
N ALA A 83 -8.50 -4.55 -3.96
CA ALA A 83 -9.67 -3.72 -3.68
C ALA A 83 -10.21 -3.93 -2.27
N ASP A 84 -10.13 -5.16 -1.76
CA ASP A 84 -10.58 -5.52 -0.42
C ASP A 84 -9.88 -6.82 0.01
N VAL A 85 -9.58 -6.93 1.29
CA VAL A 85 -9.19 -8.19 1.94
C VAL A 85 -10.22 -8.47 3.02
N HIS A 86 -10.97 -9.55 2.87
CA HIS A 86 -12.01 -9.95 3.82
C HIS A 86 -11.59 -11.20 4.59
N MET A 87 -11.98 -11.27 5.86
CA MET A 87 -11.77 -12.46 6.70
C MET A 87 -13.10 -12.97 7.23
N LYS A 88 -13.33 -14.28 7.07
CA LYS A 88 -14.46 -14.99 7.69
C LYS A 88 -13.92 -15.96 8.73
N GLU A 89 -14.29 -15.79 9.99
CA GLU A 89 -14.01 -16.78 11.04
C GLU A 89 -15.07 -17.88 11.04
N GLY A 90 -14.64 -19.13 10.86
CA GLY A 90 -15.45 -20.31 11.10
C GLY A 90 -15.24 -20.86 12.52
N VAL A 91 -15.92 -21.96 12.83
CA VAL A 91 -15.83 -22.62 14.14
C VAL A 91 -14.39 -23.06 14.44
N PHE A 92 -13.74 -23.70 13.46
CA PHE A 92 -12.40 -24.31 13.63
C PHE A 92 -11.26 -23.48 13.06
N ALA A 93 -11.46 -22.86 11.89
CA ALA A 93 -10.46 -22.09 11.17
C ALA A 93 -11.10 -20.86 10.52
N ALA A 94 -10.27 -19.99 9.96
CA ALA A 94 -10.70 -18.81 9.24
C ALA A 94 -10.33 -18.90 7.75
N THR A 95 -11.08 -18.17 6.94
CA THR A 95 -10.84 -17.97 5.52
C THR A 95 -10.47 -16.51 5.28
N VAL A 96 -9.36 -16.28 4.58
CA VAL A 96 -8.98 -14.97 4.08
C VAL A 96 -9.27 -14.92 2.59
N THR A 97 -9.95 -13.88 2.14
CA THR A 97 -10.32 -13.65 0.73
C THR A 97 -9.76 -12.33 0.26
N ILE A 98 -9.09 -12.34 -0.88
CA ILE A 98 -8.55 -11.17 -1.55
C ILE A 98 -9.43 -10.89 -2.75
N LYS A 99 -9.95 -9.67 -2.84
CA LYS A 99 -10.69 -9.17 -4.00
C LYS A 99 -9.82 -8.17 -4.72
N THR A 100 -9.63 -8.35 -6.02
CA THR A 100 -8.88 -7.41 -6.85
C THR A 100 -9.76 -6.27 -7.33
N THR A 101 -9.14 -5.17 -7.76
CA THR A 101 -9.80 -4.04 -8.43
C THR A 101 -10.51 -4.44 -9.72
N THR A 102 -10.10 -5.55 -10.34
CA THR A 102 -10.74 -6.15 -11.52
C THR A 102 -11.92 -7.07 -11.17
N GLY A 103 -12.26 -7.22 -9.89
CA GLY A 103 -13.36 -8.06 -9.41
C GLY A 103 -13.05 -9.55 -9.27
N LYS A 104 -11.81 -9.98 -9.53
CA LYS A 104 -11.40 -11.37 -9.29
C LYS A 104 -11.22 -11.60 -7.79
N THR A 105 -11.51 -12.81 -7.35
CA THR A 105 -11.33 -13.23 -5.96
C THR A 105 -10.39 -14.42 -5.86
N ASP A 106 -9.52 -14.42 -4.86
CA ASP A 106 -8.76 -15.59 -4.46
C ASP A 106 -8.82 -15.76 -2.93
N SER A 107 -8.89 -17.00 -2.45
CA SER A 107 -9.11 -17.30 -1.04
C SER A 107 -8.12 -18.33 -0.50
N MET A 108 -7.81 -18.21 0.79
CA MET A 108 -7.06 -19.19 1.54
C MET A 108 -7.89 -19.60 2.76
N GLU A 109 -8.25 -20.88 2.80
CA GLU A 109 -9.04 -21.50 3.87
C GLU A 109 -8.11 -22.14 4.91
N ASP A 110 -8.66 -22.71 5.99
CA ASP A 110 -7.92 -23.46 7.02
C ASP A 110 -6.77 -22.70 7.72
N ILE A 111 -6.85 -21.36 7.77
CA ILE A 111 -5.89 -20.53 8.50
C ILE A 111 -6.29 -20.52 9.99
N PRO A 112 -5.35 -20.78 10.92
CA PRO A 112 -5.60 -20.60 12.35
C PRO A 112 -6.14 -19.20 12.66
N LYS A 113 -7.21 -19.14 13.45
CA LYS A 113 -7.95 -17.90 13.69
C LYS A 113 -7.05 -16.75 14.20
N ALA A 114 -6.11 -17.05 15.08
CA ALA A 114 -5.14 -16.06 15.56
C ALA A 114 -4.26 -15.49 14.44
N GLN A 115 -3.80 -16.35 13.52
CA GLN A 115 -3.00 -15.92 12.37
C GLN A 115 -3.84 -15.13 11.37
N ALA A 116 -5.07 -15.58 11.10
CA ALA A 116 -5.98 -14.89 10.19
C ALA A 116 -6.33 -13.48 10.70
N ARG A 117 -6.56 -13.31 12.01
CA ARG A 117 -6.79 -11.98 12.61
C ARG A 117 -5.60 -11.05 12.45
N ARG A 118 -4.37 -11.54 12.68
CA ARG A 118 -3.15 -10.75 12.50
C ARG A 118 -2.94 -10.37 11.04
N LEU A 119 -3.12 -11.33 10.14
CA LEU A 119 -3.09 -11.11 8.70
C LEU A 119 -4.09 -10.02 8.29
N TYR A 120 -5.34 -10.14 8.74
CA TYR A 120 -6.39 -9.18 8.43
C TYR A 120 -6.06 -7.78 8.96
N ARG A 121 -5.62 -7.65 10.23
CA ARG A 121 -5.20 -6.37 10.81
C ARG A 121 -4.12 -5.70 9.95
N PHE A 122 -3.10 -6.45 9.58
CA PHE A 122 -2.03 -5.95 8.74
C PHE A 122 -2.55 -5.54 7.35
N ALA A 123 -3.40 -6.37 6.73
CA ALA A 123 -3.93 -6.09 5.41
C ALA A 123 -4.76 -4.79 5.39
N GLN A 124 -5.52 -4.53 6.46
CA GLN A 124 -6.27 -3.29 6.63
C GLN A 124 -5.34 -2.07 6.75
N GLU A 125 -4.27 -2.17 7.55
CA GLU A 125 -3.26 -1.11 7.68
C GLU A 125 -2.56 -0.81 6.34
N MET A 126 -2.21 -1.87 5.59
CA MET A 126 -1.64 -1.70 4.24
C MET A 126 -2.63 -1.07 3.26
N GLU A 127 -3.91 -1.45 3.31
CA GLU A 127 -4.93 -0.86 2.46
C GLU A 127 -5.13 0.64 2.75
N GLU A 128 -5.15 1.02 4.03
CA GLU A 128 -5.22 2.42 4.48
C GLU A 128 -4.03 3.22 3.96
N ASN A 129 -2.80 2.76 4.23
CA ASN A 129 -1.57 3.41 3.76
C ASN A 129 -1.55 3.56 2.22
N LYS A 130 -1.96 2.54 1.48
CA LYS A 130 -1.99 2.60 0.00
C LYS A 130 -3.15 3.43 -0.56
N ARG A 131 -4.22 3.64 0.21
CA ARG A 131 -5.27 4.60 -0.15
C ARG A 131 -4.78 6.04 0.03
N GLU A 132 -4.04 6.30 1.12
CA GLU A 132 -3.41 7.60 1.36
C GLU A 132 -2.34 7.92 0.32
N GLU A 133 -1.45 6.98 0.00
CA GLU A 133 -0.45 7.15 -1.06
C GLU A 133 -1.10 7.46 -2.43
N ARG A 134 -2.21 6.80 -2.76
CA ARG A 134 -2.98 7.12 -3.99
C ARG A 134 -3.53 8.53 -3.96
N ARG A 135 -4.14 8.94 -2.83
CA ARG A 135 -4.64 10.31 -2.67
C ARG A 135 -3.50 11.31 -2.80
N HIS A 136 -2.35 11.06 -2.19
CA HIS A 136 -1.18 11.94 -2.27
C HIS A 136 -0.64 12.06 -3.69
N ARG A 137 -0.45 10.91 -4.37
CA ARG A 137 0.04 10.88 -5.75
C ARG A 137 -0.92 11.57 -6.72
N ASP A 138 -2.22 11.36 -6.57
CA ASP A 138 -3.23 12.02 -7.40
C ASP A 138 -3.22 13.54 -7.18
N LEU A 139 -2.99 14.00 -5.95
CA LEU A 139 -2.87 15.43 -5.63
C LEU A 139 -1.56 16.01 -6.17
N GLU A 140 -0.44 15.28 -6.08
CA GLU A 140 0.85 15.68 -6.66
C GLU A 140 0.82 15.74 -8.18
N ASP A 141 0.24 14.73 -8.84
CA ASP A 141 0.07 14.71 -10.29
C ASP A 141 -0.84 15.87 -10.73
N LYS A 142 -1.95 16.13 -10.03
CA LYS A 142 -2.80 17.30 -10.29
C LYS A 142 -2.05 18.62 -10.06
N ARG A 143 -1.20 18.71 -9.03
CA ARG A 143 -0.37 19.88 -8.76
C ARG A 143 0.68 20.10 -9.84
N ALA A 144 1.28 19.03 -10.35
CA ALA A 144 2.22 19.07 -11.46
C ALA A 144 1.52 19.52 -12.76
N ILE A 145 0.34 18.96 -13.04
CA ILE A 145 -0.49 19.32 -14.21
C ILE A 145 -0.96 20.78 -14.13
N ALA A 146 -1.29 21.30 -12.94
CA ALA A 146 -1.67 22.69 -12.72
C ALA A 146 -0.48 23.68 -12.73
N GLY A 147 0.72 23.25 -13.12
CA GLY A 147 1.91 24.09 -13.24
C GLY A 147 2.74 24.11 -11.96
N GLY A 148 3.15 22.93 -11.47
CA GLY A 148 3.98 22.75 -10.28
C GLY A 148 5.20 23.68 -10.24
N GLY A 149 5.08 24.75 -9.45
CA GLY A 149 6.09 25.79 -9.32
C GLY A 149 5.64 26.91 -8.39
N ILE A 150 5.36 26.59 -7.12
CA ILE A 150 5.40 27.60 -6.05
C ILE A 150 6.62 27.27 -5.18
N THR A 151 7.72 27.96 -5.48
CA THR A 151 8.81 28.16 -4.55
C THR A 151 8.28 29.01 -3.40
N ILE A 152 7.96 28.38 -2.27
CA ILE A 152 7.79 29.11 -1.01
C ILE A 152 9.18 29.65 -0.65
N ASN A 153 9.32 30.96 -0.86
CA ASN A 153 10.54 31.72 -0.65
C ASN A 153 10.91 31.72 0.84
N THR A 154 11.73 30.77 1.28
CA THR A 154 12.58 30.96 2.46
C THR A 154 13.58 32.08 2.15
N PRO A 155 13.77 33.10 3.01
CA PRO A 155 14.64 34.22 2.71
C PRO A 155 16.11 33.77 2.78
N SER A 156 16.62 33.23 1.67
CA SER A 156 18.04 33.14 1.39
C SER A 156 18.38 34.21 0.37
N SER A 157 19.06 35.24 0.84
CA SER A 157 19.65 36.32 0.07
C SER A 157 20.60 35.79 -1.01
N GLN A 158 20.16 35.82 -2.28
CA GLN A 158 21.04 35.88 -3.45
C GLN A 158 20.30 36.57 -4.61
N PRO A 159 20.97 37.43 -5.41
CA PRO A 159 20.30 38.20 -6.44
C PRO A 159 20.07 37.35 -7.70
N GLN A 160 18.85 36.86 -7.88
CA GLN A 160 18.36 36.35 -9.17
C GLN A 160 17.51 37.41 -9.86
N THR A 161 17.91 37.72 -11.09
CA THR A 161 17.23 38.61 -12.04
C THR A 161 15.75 38.28 -12.15
N ALA A 162 14.90 39.18 -11.65
CA ALA A 162 13.45 39.12 -11.77
C ALA A 162 13.05 39.29 -13.24
N ILE A 163 12.61 38.20 -13.86
CA ILE A 163 11.68 38.30 -14.98
C ILE A 163 10.34 38.63 -14.33
N ALA A 164 9.88 39.87 -14.48
CA ALA A 164 8.60 40.30 -13.95
C ALA A 164 7.47 39.51 -14.64
N GLU A 165 6.95 38.48 -13.97
CA GLU A 165 5.68 37.85 -14.36
C GLU A 165 4.58 38.92 -14.34
N ASP A 166 3.83 39.02 -15.45
CA ASP A 166 2.73 39.97 -15.61
C ASP A 166 1.66 39.71 -14.53
N PRO A 167 1.23 40.72 -13.77
CA PRO A 167 0.25 40.56 -12.70
C PRO A 167 -1.11 40.03 -13.21
N MET A 168 -1.41 40.16 -14.50
CA MET A 168 -2.61 39.59 -15.13
C MET A 168 -2.51 38.07 -15.32
N GLU A 169 -1.32 37.54 -15.59
CA GLU A 169 -1.10 36.08 -15.67
C GLU A 169 -1.27 35.43 -14.29
N LYS A 170 -0.82 36.08 -13.22
CA LYS A 170 -0.98 35.61 -11.84
C LYS A 170 -2.44 35.50 -11.43
N LEU A 171 -3.27 36.50 -11.77
CA LEU A 171 -4.71 36.46 -11.51
C LEU A 171 -5.40 35.31 -12.27
N THR A 172 -4.97 35.04 -13.50
CA THR A 172 -5.52 33.95 -14.31
C THR A 172 -5.20 32.58 -13.70
N LYS A 173 -3.95 32.37 -13.26
CA LYS A 173 -3.53 31.13 -12.57
C LYS A 173 -4.28 30.93 -11.25
N LEU A 174 -4.42 31.97 -10.43
CA LEU A 174 -5.16 31.91 -9.17
C LEU A 174 -6.63 31.54 -9.40
N LYS A 175 -7.25 32.03 -10.47
CA LYS A 175 -8.64 31.70 -10.80
C LYS A 175 -8.80 30.23 -11.18
N VAL A 176 -7.87 29.68 -11.96
CA VAL A 176 -7.84 28.24 -12.30
C VAL A 176 -7.66 27.38 -11.04
N MET A 177 -6.89 27.84 -10.05
CA MET A 177 -6.71 27.13 -8.79
C MET A 177 -7.99 27.12 -7.94
N LEU A 178 -8.74 28.23 -7.92
CA LEU A 178 -10.06 28.31 -7.28
C LEU A 178 -11.08 27.39 -7.97
N ASP A 179 -11.16 27.44 -9.30
CA ASP A 179 -12.11 26.65 -10.09
C ASP A 179 -11.85 25.13 -9.96
N ASN A 180 -10.59 24.73 -9.74
CA ASN A 180 -10.21 23.34 -9.49
C ASN A 180 -10.32 22.91 -8.02
N GLY A 181 -10.80 23.78 -7.12
CA GLY A 181 -10.95 23.51 -5.69
C GLY A 181 -9.63 23.35 -4.94
N ILE A 182 -8.53 23.88 -5.49
CA ILE A 182 -7.19 23.88 -4.86
C ILE A 182 -7.11 25.01 -3.82
N LEU A 183 -7.77 26.14 -4.11
CA LEU A 183 -7.90 27.28 -3.21
C LEU A 183 -9.34 27.41 -2.72
N THR A 184 -9.49 27.94 -1.52
CA THR A 184 -10.76 28.46 -1.04
C THR A 184 -11.03 29.86 -1.59
N GLN A 185 -12.30 30.28 -1.59
CA GLN A 185 -12.71 31.60 -2.06
C GLN A 185 -11.98 32.74 -1.31
N GLU A 186 -11.79 32.60 0.00
CA GLU A 186 -11.11 33.60 0.85
C GLU A 186 -9.62 33.74 0.52
N GLU A 187 -8.94 32.63 0.23
CA GLU A 187 -7.52 32.64 -0.16
C GLU A 187 -7.31 33.29 -1.53
N PHE A 188 -8.21 33.00 -2.48
CA PHE A 188 -8.21 33.64 -3.79
C PHE A 188 -8.41 35.16 -3.70
N ASP A 189 -9.39 35.61 -2.91
CA ASP A 189 -9.72 37.03 -2.79
C ASP A 189 -8.60 37.81 -2.07
N THR A 190 -7.94 37.20 -1.08
CA THR A 190 -6.78 37.79 -0.40
C THR A 190 -5.60 37.98 -1.36
N ALA A 191 -5.26 36.94 -2.15
CA ALA A 191 -4.16 37.00 -3.11
C ALA A 191 -4.44 37.96 -4.26
N LYS A 192 -5.69 38.02 -4.76
CA LYS A 192 -6.12 38.97 -5.79
C LYS A 192 -5.97 40.43 -5.33
N LYS A 193 -6.34 40.73 -4.08
CA LYS A 193 -6.23 42.08 -3.50
C LYS A 193 -4.77 42.54 -3.39
N ASP A 194 -3.87 41.64 -2.98
CA ASP A 194 -2.44 41.94 -2.88
C ASP A 194 -1.82 42.21 -4.25
N ILE A 195 -2.17 41.42 -5.28
CA ILE A 195 -1.69 41.63 -6.66
C ILE A 195 -2.19 42.96 -7.21
N LEU A 196 -3.49 43.27 -7.04
CA LEU A 196 -4.06 44.52 -7.55
C LEU A 196 -3.51 45.76 -6.81
N SER A 197 -3.10 45.62 -5.56
CA SER A 197 -2.46 46.72 -4.80
C SER A 197 -1.03 47.02 -5.25
N LYS A 198 -0.42 46.12 -6.02
CA LYS A 198 0.95 46.21 -6.54
C LYS A 198 1.00 46.51 -8.04
N MET A 199 -0.16 46.59 -8.70
CA MET A 199 -0.32 47.15 -10.05
C MET A 199 -0.34 48.68 -9.98
#